data_AF-A0A5R9FMH6-F1
#
_entry.id   AF-A0A5R9FMH6-F1
#
_cell.length_a   1.000
_cell.length_b   1.000
_cell.length_c   1.000
_cell.angle_alpha   90.00
_cell.angle_beta   90.00
_cell.angle_gamma   90.00
#
_symmetry.space_group_name_H-M   'P 1'
#
loop_
_entity.id
_entity.type
_entity.pdbx_description
1 polymer ?
#
loop_
_entity_poly.entity_id
_entity_poly.type
_entity_poly.pdbx_seq_one_letter_code
_entity_poly.pdbx_strand_id
1 'polypeptide(L)'
;MQQPGPGSQSPQGFGPPPPSYAPQNPYAQQPPHAPQNPYAQQAAPYPPVPTPPQPPAQGPDFLAADRHNAVVVDAEGVSFENHGMNAEFPWPVIRSVHYKPGATGRGLMVAVVHVDGSVYECGVDAKRRERLQEWFGQLSSVLGYYRPAG
;
A
#
# COMPACT_ATOMS: atom_id res chain seq x y z
N MET A 1 -47.04 1.54 -23.99
CA MET A 1 -45.67 1.17 -24.39
C MET A 1 -44.83 1.28 -23.13
N GLN A 2 -44.22 0.17 -22.70
CA GLN A 2 -43.59 -0.07 -21.40
C GLN A 2 -42.67 1.05 -20.90
N GLN A 3 -42.77 1.33 -19.60
CA GLN A 3 -41.72 1.97 -18.79
C GLN A 3 -40.63 0.93 -18.44
N PRO A 4 -39.33 1.21 -18.60
CA PRO A 4 -38.26 0.47 -17.94
C PRO A 4 -37.75 1.23 -16.70
N GLY A 5 -37.68 0.49 -15.58
CA GLY A 5 -37.56 0.99 -14.21
C GLY A 5 -36.20 1.61 -13.79
N PRO A 6 -36.15 2.18 -12.57
CA PRO A 6 -34.92 2.70 -11.99
C PRO A 6 -34.00 1.55 -11.57
N GLY A 7 -32.76 1.61 -12.07
CA GLY A 7 -31.70 0.64 -11.80
C GLY A 7 -31.38 0.50 -10.31
N SER A 8 -31.33 -0.75 -9.87
CA SER A 8 -30.92 -1.13 -8.52
C SER A 8 -29.43 -0.87 -8.33
N GLN A 9 -29.10 0.11 -7.50
CA GLN A 9 -27.75 0.28 -6.94
C GLN A 9 -27.43 -0.88 -6.00
N SER A 10 -26.25 -1.48 -6.16
CA SER A 10 -25.67 -2.43 -5.21
C SER A 10 -24.78 -1.67 -4.22
N PRO A 11 -25.12 -1.54 -2.93
CA PRO A 11 -24.16 -1.13 -1.93
C PRO A 11 -23.34 -2.33 -1.45
N GLN A 12 -22.07 -2.31 -1.86
CA GLN A 12 -20.87 -2.67 -1.09
C GLN A 12 -21.06 -3.65 0.08
N GLY A 13 -20.49 -4.84 -0.10
CA GLY A 13 -20.33 -5.86 0.95
C GLY A 13 -19.62 -5.31 2.17
N PHE A 14 -20.42 -5.07 3.22
CA PHE A 14 -19.96 -5.08 4.60
C PHE A 14 -19.75 -6.55 5.01
N GLY A 15 -18.70 -6.82 5.77
CA GLY A 15 -18.28 -8.18 6.16
C GLY A 15 -19.36 -9.01 6.88
N PRO A 16 -19.08 -10.28 7.21
CA PRO A 16 -20.05 -11.15 7.86
C PRO A 16 -20.54 -10.50 9.17
N PRO A 17 -21.86 -10.52 9.47
CA PRO A 17 -22.36 -9.97 10.73
C PRO A 17 -21.78 -10.77 11.90
N PRO A 18 -21.56 -10.13 13.07
CA PRO A 18 -21.16 -10.85 14.26
C PRO A 18 -22.24 -11.88 14.65
N PRO A 19 -21.87 -13.05 15.20
CA PRO A 19 -22.86 -14.02 15.66
C PRO A 19 -23.71 -13.38 16.77
N SER A 20 -25.01 -13.29 16.51
CA SER A 20 -25.99 -12.89 17.51
C SER A 20 -26.09 -13.99 18.56
N TYR A 21 -25.71 -13.70 19.81
CA TYR A 21 -26.00 -14.59 20.93
C TYR A 21 -27.51 -14.64 21.15
N ALA A 22 -28.17 -15.67 20.62
CA ALA A 22 -29.55 -15.97 20.94
C ALA A 22 -29.63 -16.70 22.30
N PRO A 23 -30.61 -16.38 23.17
CA PRO A 23 -30.86 -17.16 24.38
C PRO A 23 -31.33 -18.57 24.02
N GLN A 24 -30.72 -19.55 24.67
CA GLN A 24 -30.98 -20.97 24.48
C GLN A 24 -32.37 -21.32 24.99
N ASN A 25 -33.31 -21.63 24.08
CA ASN A 25 -34.66 -22.03 24.43
C ASN A 25 -34.68 -23.56 24.76
N PRO A 26 -35.01 -23.98 25.99
CA PRO A 26 -34.85 -25.38 26.41
C PRO A 26 -35.91 -26.36 25.88
N TYR A 27 -36.80 -25.92 24.98
CA TYR A 27 -37.90 -26.73 24.42
C TYR A 27 -37.86 -26.86 22.89
N ALA A 28 -36.67 -26.77 22.27
CA ALA A 28 -36.54 -27.06 20.85
C ALA A 28 -36.90 -28.53 20.57
N GLN A 29 -38.06 -28.76 19.97
CA GLN A 29 -38.48 -30.09 19.51
C GLN A 29 -37.49 -30.61 18.47
N GLN A 30 -37.04 -31.84 18.65
CA GLN A 30 -36.19 -32.52 17.67
C GLN A 30 -36.95 -32.69 16.35
N PRO A 31 -36.34 -32.41 15.18
CA PRO A 31 -36.97 -32.71 13.90
C PRO A 31 -37.13 -34.23 13.72
N PRO A 32 -38.18 -34.70 13.02
CA PRO A 32 -38.40 -36.11 12.78
C PRO A 32 -37.26 -36.72 11.96
N HIS A 33 -36.87 -37.94 12.32
CA HIS A 33 -35.84 -38.71 11.65
C HIS A 33 -36.16 -38.84 10.15
N ALA A 34 -35.35 -38.22 9.30
CA ALA A 34 -35.37 -38.45 7.87
C ALA A 34 -34.85 -39.88 7.59
N PRO A 35 -35.37 -40.59 6.56
CA PRO A 35 -34.88 -41.90 6.20
C PRO A 35 -33.41 -41.81 5.76
N GLN A 36 -32.57 -42.58 6.43
CA GLN A 36 -31.13 -42.65 6.18
C GLN A 36 -30.91 -43.29 4.81
N ASN A 37 -30.50 -42.51 3.82
CA ASN A 37 -30.20 -43.00 2.48
C ASN A 37 -28.84 -43.74 2.51
N PRO A 38 -28.76 -45.06 2.26
CA PRO A 38 -27.52 -45.83 2.39
C PRO A 38 -26.49 -45.53 1.29
N TYR A 39 -26.79 -44.61 0.37
CA TYR A 39 -25.90 -44.16 -0.71
C TYR A 39 -25.34 -42.74 -0.51
N ALA A 40 -25.30 -42.22 0.72
CA ALA A 40 -24.61 -40.96 1.00
C ALA A 40 -23.10 -41.13 0.71
N GLN A 41 -22.70 -40.79 -0.52
CA GLN A 41 -21.31 -40.77 -0.94
C GLN A 41 -20.55 -39.75 -0.10
N GLN A 42 -19.52 -40.21 0.62
CA GLN A 42 -18.58 -39.34 1.32
C GLN A 42 -17.99 -38.34 0.31
N ALA A 43 -18.24 -37.06 0.52
CA ALA A 43 -17.61 -36.00 -0.25
C ALA A 43 -16.09 -36.11 -0.04
N ALA A 44 -15.37 -36.45 -1.11
CA ALA A 44 -13.92 -36.50 -1.07
C ALA A 44 -13.37 -35.10 -0.69
N PRO A 45 -12.28 -35.02 0.09
CA PRO A 45 -11.64 -33.75 0.38
C PRO A 45 -11.23 -33.09 -0.93
N TYR A 46 -11.65 -31.84 -1.13
CA TYR A 46 -11.25 -31.05 -2.28
C TYR A 46 -9.72 -30.94 -2.32
N PRO A 47 -9.09 -31.10 -3.49
CA PRO A 47 -7.67 -30.84 -3.62
C PRO A 47 -7.39 -29.37 -3.25
N PRO A 48 -6.22 -29.05 -2.67
CA PRO A 48 -5.86 -27.68 -2.37
C PRO A 48 -5.88 -26.87 -3.66
N VAL A 49 -6.72 -25.84 -3.70
CA VAL A 49 -6.73 -24.86 -4.78
C VAL A 49 -5.37 -24.16 -4.78
N PRO A 50 -4.66 -24.10 -5.92
CA PRO A 50 -3.41 -23.36 -6.01
C PRO A 50 -3.70 -21.88 -5.77
N THR A 51 -3.05 -21.31 -4.75
CA THR A 51 -3.09 -19.87 -4.49
C THR A 51 -2.50 -19.14 -5.69
N PRO A 52 -3.17 -18.12 -6.25
CA PRO A 52 -2.57 -17.31 -7.29
C PRO A 52 -1.25 -16.71 -6.77
N PRO A 53 -0.24 -16.54 -7.64
CA PRO A 53 1.02 -15.94 -7.23
C PRO A 53 0.72 -14.57 -6.61
N GLN A 54 1.04 -14.43 -5.32
CA GLN A 54 0.92 -13.16 -4.64
C GLN A 54 1.90 -12.20 -5.34
N PRO A 55 1.46 -11.00 -5.78
CA PRO A 55 2.38 -10.04 -6.38
C PRO A 55 3.54 -9.82 -5.41
N PRO A 56 4.78 -9.65 -5.92
CA PRO A 56 5.93 -9.42 -5.07
C PRO A 56 5.60 -8.25 -4.15
N ALA A 57 5.79 -8.45 -2.84
CA ALA A 57 5.55 -7.42 -1.85
C ALA A 57 6.32 -6.17 -2.28
N GLN A 58 5.58 -5.15 -2.72
CA GLN A 58 6.16 -3.85 -3.04
C GLN A 58 6.70 -3.32 -1.70
N GLY A 59 7.99 -3.01 -1.64
CA GLY A 59 8.58 -2.41 -0.45
C GLY A 59 7.93 -1.06 -0.13
N PRO A 60 8.25 -0.45 1.02
CA PRO A 60 7.73 0.88 1.34
C PRO A 60 8.14 1.90 0.27
N ASP A 61 7.25 2.78 -0.12
CA ASP A 61 7.54 3.90 -1.01
C ASP A 61 7.36 5.24 -0.30
N PHE A 62 8.00 6.27 -0.84
CA PHE A 62 7.88 7.64 -0.38
C PHE A 62 7.70 8.55 -1.59
N LEU A 63 6.75 9.48 -1.47
CA LEU A 63 6.49 10.54 -2.44
C LEU A 63 6.37 11.88 -1.73
N ALA A 64 7.19 12.85 -2.16
CA ALA A 64 7.02 14.25 -1.83
C ALA A 64 6.98 15.07 -3.12
N ALA A 65 5.93 15.84 -3.32
CA ALA A 65 5.76 16.66 -4.50
C ALA A 65 5.21 18.05 -4.15
N ASP A 66 5.63 19.05 -4.93
CA ASP A 66 5.09 20.40 -4.92
C ASP A 66 4.53 20.78 -6.31
N ARG A 67 4.51 22.07 -6.66
CA ARG A 67 3.96 22.52 -7.95
C ARG A 67 4.87 22.19 -9.14
N HIS A 68 6.18 22.08 -8.93
CA HIS A 68 7.19 22.01 -9.99
C HIS A 68 8.14 20.82 -9.83
N ASN A 69 8.22 20.27 -8.63
CA ASN A 69 9.22 19.30 -8.23
C ASN A 69 8.58 18.11 -7.54
N ALA A 70 9.19 16.94 -7.71
CA ALA A 70 8.84 15.73 -6.99
C ALA A 70 10.10 14.93 -6.62
N VAL A 71 10.00 14.19 -5.52
CA VAL A 71 10.96 13.20 -5.08
C VAL A 71 10.20 11.92 -4.78
N VAL A 72 10.60 10.84 -5.44
CA VAL A 72 10.10 9.48 -5.21
C VAL A 72 11.25 8.63 -4.70
N VAL A 73 10.98 7.78 -3.70
CA VAL A 73 11.91 6.75 -3.24
C VAL A 73 11.14 5.45 -3.10
N ASP A 74 11.55 4.44 -3.85
CA ASP A 74 10.84 3.16 -3.94
C ASP A 74 11.82 2.00 -4.20
N ALA A 75 11.31 0.83 -4.57
CA ALA A 75 12.12 -0.36 -4.79
C ALA A 75 13.08 -0.24 -5.98
N GLU A 76 12.79 0.61 -6.96
CA GLU A 76 13.66 0.83 -8.12
C GLU A 76 14.82 1.77 -7.80
N GLY A 77 14.59 2.79 -6.94
CA GLY A 77 15.62 3.75 -6.58
C GLY A 77 15.09 5.06 -6.03
N VAL A 78 15.72 6.15 -6.45
CA VAL A 78 15.29 7.52 -6.17
C VAL A 78 15.03 8.22 -7.49
N SER A 79 13.89 8.89 -7.61
CA SER A 79 13.55 9.68 -8.80
C SER A 79 13.26 11.12 -8.43
N PHE A 80 13.84 12.04 -9.17
CA PHE A 80 13.63 13.48 -9.05
C PHE A 80 12.89 13.98 -10.28
N GLU A 81 11.85 14.75 -10.04
CA GLU A 81 11.30 15.69 -11.01
C GLU A 81 11.69 17.10 -10.55
N ASN A 82 12.33 17.87 -11.42
CA ASN A 82 12.75 19.24 -11.14
C ASN A 82 12.40 20.12 -12.34
N HIS A 83 11.39 20.98 -12.19
CA HIS A 83 10.94 21.90 -13.24
C HIS A 83 10.66 21.22 -14.61
N GLY A 84 10.11 20.01 -14.58
CA GLY A 84 9.81 19.21 -15.77
C GLY A 84 10.99 18.40 -16.33
N MET A 85 12.14 18.42 -15.66
CA MET A 85 13.25 17.51 -15.94
C MET A 85 13.21 16.33 -14.97
N ASN A 86 13.16 15.10 -15.50
CA ASN A 86 13.24 13.89 -14.71
C ASN A 86 14.67 13.36 -14.64
N ALA A 87 15.06 12.88 -13.46
CA ALA A 87 16.30 12.16 -13.21
C ALA A 87 16.00 10.94 -12.34
N GLU A 88 16.44 9.76 -12.78
CA GLU A 88 16.17 8.48 -12.14
C GLU A 88 17.51 7.87 -11.70
N PHE A 89 17.57 7.44 -10.44
CA PHE A 89 18.78 6.92 -9.82
C PHE A 89 18.48 5.54 -9.25
N PRO A 90 18.77 4.46 -10.00
CA PRO A 90 18.63 3.10 -9.49
C PRO A 90 19.51 2.84 -8.26
N TRP A 91 19.07 2.00 -7.33
CA TRP A 91 19.86 1.69 -6.12
C TRP A 91 21.33 1.31 -6.35
N PRO A 92 21.70 0.50 -7.38
CA PRO A 92 23.09 0.14 -7.63
C PRO A 92 24.02 1.31 -7.93
N VAL A 93 23.49 2.44 -8.40
CA VAL A 93 24.28 3.62 -8.77
C VAL A 93 24.28 4.70 -7.69
N ILE A 94 23.48 4.53 -6.64
CA ILE A 94 23.42 5.43 -5.49
C ILE A 94 24.52 5.04 -4.50
N ARG A 95 25.44 5.96 -4.24
CA ARG A 95 26.41 5.83 -3.15
C ARG A 95 25.78 6.15 -1.80
N SER A 96 25.03 7.25 -1.71
CA SER A 96 24.31 7.65 -0.49
C SER A 96 23.18 8.62 -0.85
N VAL A 97 22.16 8.66 0.01
CA VAL A 97 21.08 9.63 -0.06
C VAL A 97 21.15 10.49 1.20
N HIS A 98 21.21 11.79 1.03
CA HIS A 98 21.18 12.77 2.12
C HIS A 98 19.90 13.57 2.03
N TYR A 99 19.36 13.98 3.16
CA TYR A 99 18.17 14.82 3.20
C TYR A 99 18.27 15.81 4.36
N LYS A 100 17.80 17.04 4.12
CA LYS A 100 17.84 18.14 5.09
C LYS A 100 16.69 19.11 4.84
N PRO A 101 16.35 19.98 5.81
CA PRO A 101 15.41 21.06 5.55
C PRO A 101 15.99 22.01 4.49
N GLY A 102 15.15 22.42 3.56
CA GLY A 102 15.47 23.45 2.57
C GLY A 102 15.68 24.81 3.23
N ALA A 103 16.21 25.78 2.47
CA ALA A 103 16.65 27.08 3.00
C ALA A 103 15.54 27.86 3.76
N THR A 104 14.28 27.68 3.38
CA THR A 104 13.12 28.33 4.02
C THR A 104 12.62 27.62 5.28
N GLY A 105 13.16 26.44 5.61
CA GLY A 105 12.69 25.58 6.69
C GLY A 105 11.31 24.94 6.44
N ARG A 106 10.76 25.08 5.23
CA ARG A 106 9.47 24.50 4.80
C ARG A 106 9.59 23.60 3.58
N GLY A 107 10.78 23.51 2.98
CA GLY A 107 11.07 22.55 1.94
C GLY A 107 11.82 21.33 2.49
N LEU A 108 11.67 20.21 1.82
CA LEU A 108 12.56 19.06 1.92
C LEU A 108 13.59 19.15 0.81
N MET A 109 14.86 19.10 1.15
CA MET A 109 15.96 18.99 0.18
C MET A 109 16.53 17.58 0.27
N VAL A 110 16.57 16.88 -0.86
CA VAL A 110 17.13 15.54 -0.99
C VAL A 110 18.31 15.60 -1.97
N ALA A 111 19.42 14.96 -1.60
CA ALA A 111 20.62 14.87 -2.40
C ALA A 111 20.99 13.40 -2.61
N VAL A 112 21.16 13.00 -3.86
CA VAL A 112 21.70 11.69 -4.25
C VAL A 112 23.18 11.87 -4.59
N VAL A 113 24.04 11.14 -3.89
CA VAL A 113 25.45 11.00 -4.25
C VAL A 113 25.54 9.76 -5.14
N HIS A 114 25.96 9.95 -6.39
CA HIS A 114 26.19 8.88 -7.33
C HIS A 114 27.51 8.15 -7.02
N VAL A 115 27.63 6.88 -7.43
CA VAL A 115 28.86 6.08 -7.24
C VAL A 115 30.11 6.71 -7.85
N ASP A 116 29.95 7.48 -8.93
CA ASP A 116 30.97 8.28 -9.61
C ASP A 116 31.44 9.52 -8.80
N GLY A 117 30.69 9.93 -7.79
CA GLY A 117 30.97 11.12 -6.98
C GLY A 117 30.17 12.36 -7.37
N SER A 118 29.47 12.32 -8.51
CA SER A 118 28.49 13.33 -8.89
C SER A 118 27.35 13.43 -7.85
N VAL A 119 26.88 14.66 -7.56
CA VAL A 119 25.81 14.93 -6.58
C VAL A 119 24.64 15.59 -7.29
N TYR A 120 23.44 15.07 -7.05
CA TYR A 120 22.19 15.58 -7.62
C TYR A 120 21.26 15.98 -6.49
N GLU A 121 20.66 17.16 -6.59
CA GLU A 121 19.80 17.70 -5.53
C GLU A 121 18.40 18.04 -6.08
N CYS A 122 17.36 17.72 -5.30
CA CYS A 122 15.99 18.14 -5.57
C CYS A 122 15.35 18.70 -4.29
N GLY A 123 14.68 19.84 -4.44
CA GLY A 123 13.98 20.53 -3.35
C GLY A 123 12.49 20.57 -3.61
N VAL A 124 11.69 20.10 -2.66
CA VAL A 124 10.22 20.11 -2.73
C VAL A 124 9.63 20.92 -1.57
N ASP A 125 8.73 21.86 -1.86
CA ASP A 125 8.08 22.68 -0.85
C ASP A 125 6.91 21.95 -0.18
N ALA A 126 6.96 21.79 1.14
CA ALA A 126 5.91 21.15 1.91
C ALA A 126 4.73 22.10 2.20
N LYS A 127 4.88 23.42 1.97
CA LYS A 127 3.99 24.52 2.38
C LYS A 127 3.78 24.68 3.89
N ARG A 128 3.73 23.57 4.64
CA ARG A 128 3.51 23.49 6.09
C ARG A 128 4.65 22.71 6.75
N ARG A 129 5.05 23.19 7.93
CA ARG A 129 6.13 22.58 8.71
C ARG A 129 5.77 21.17 9.23
N GLU A 130 4.51 20.93 9.57
CA GLU A 130 4.02 19.61 9.98
C GLU A 130 4.24 18.56 8.88
N ARG A 131 3.82 18.87 7.65
CA ARG A 131 4.04 18.00 6.48
C ARG A 131 5.52 17.71 6.25
N LEU A 132 6.38 18.71 6.43
CA LEU A 132 7.82 18.51 6.33
C LEU A 132 8.34 17.52 7.38
N GLN A 133 7.85 17.58 8.62
CA GLN A 133 8.20 16.60 9.67
C GLN A 133 7.73 15.19 9.33
N GLU A 134 6.50 15.06 8.80
CA GLU A 134 5.99 13.77 8.32
C GLU A 134 6.88 13.20 7.20
N TRP A 135 7.28 14.04 6.24
CA TRP A 135 8.18 13.63 5.17
C TRP A 135 9.55 13.17 5.69
N PHE A 136 10.13 13.85 6.68
CA PHE A 136 11.39 13.40 7.29
C PHE A 136 11.27 12.02 7.95
N GLY A 137 10.17 11.77 8.65
CA GLY A 137 9.92 10.47 9.30
C GLY A 137 9.67 9.35 8.30
N GLN A 138 8.87 9.60 7.26
CA GLN A 138 8.61 8.61 6.22
C GLN A 138 9.88 8.31 5.42
N LEU A 139 10.59 9.35 4.95
CA LEU A 139 11.81 9.19 4.17
C LEU A 139 12.89 8.43 4.93
N SER A 140 13.08 8.70 6.23
CA SER A 140 14.05 7.96 7.04
C SER A 140 13.71 6.47 7.17
N SER A 141 12.43 6.14 7.33
CA SER A 141 11.93 4.76 7.39
C SER A 141 12.16 4.02 6.07
N VAL A 142 11.82 4.66 4.94
CA VAL A 142 11.99 4.08 3.59
C VAL A 142 13.47 3.90 3.25
N LEU A 143 14.30 4.90 3.51
CA LEU A 143 15.75 4.78 3.29
C LEU A 143 16.38 3.70 4.18
N GLY A 144 15.91 3.55 5.43
CA GLY A 144 16.36 2.48 6.31
C GLY A 144 16.00 1.08 5.81
N TYR A 145 14.91 0.94 5.05
CA TYR A 145 14.50 -0.32 4.43
C TYR A 145 15.38 -0.71 3.24
N TYR A 146 15.60 0.20 2.29
CA TYR A 146 16.39 -0.11 1.07
C TYR A 146 17.90 0.04 1.25
N ARG A 147 18.32 0.88 2.21
CA ARG A 147 19.71 1.12 2.56
C ARG A 147 19.90 1.02 4.07
N PRO A 148 19.74 -0.17 4.66
CA PRO A 148 20.15 -0.39 6.04
C PRO A 148 21.63 0.00 6.14
N ALA A 149 21.97 0.87 7.09
CA ALA A 149 23.36 1.22 7.35
C ALA A 149 24.14 -0.07 7.61
N GLY A 150 25.03 -0.43 6.70
CA GLY A 150 25.96 -1.56 6.85
C GLY A 150 27.12 -1.23 7.76
#